data_AF-A0A962M1I2-F1
#
_entry.id   AF-A0A962M1I2-F1
#
_cell.length_a   1.000
_cell.length_b   1.000
_cell.length_c   1.000
_cell.angle_alpha   90.00
_cell.angle_beta   90.00
_cell.angle_gamma   90.00
#
_symmetry.space_group_name_H-M   'P 1'
#
loop_
_entity.id
_entity.type
_entity.pdbx_description
1 polymer ?
#
loop_
_entity_poly.entity_id
_entity_poly.type
_entity_poly.pdbx_seq_one_letter_code
_entity_poly.pdbx_strand_id
1 'polypeptide(L)' 'MSDIDDTPIPQGDLALQTVAMPKDTNASGDIFGGWLLSQMDIAGMITASEVARGRVATVAVDGMAFLTPVH' A
#
# COMPACT_ATOMS: atom_id res chain seq x y z
N MET A 1 -7.47 19.48 -12.56
CA MET A 1 -7.52 19.47 -11.09
C MET A 1 -8.85 18.88 -10.66
N SER A 2 -9.05 17.58 -10.95
CA SER A 2 -10.23 16.81 -10.53
C SER A 2 -9.94 15.31 -10.34
N ASP A 3 -8.74 14.82 -10.70
CA ASP A 3 -8.43 13.37 -10.64
C ASP A 3 -8.15 12.84 -9.22
N ILE A 4 -8.08 13.72 -8.21
CA ILE A 4 -7.76 13.36 -6.81
C ILE A 4 -9.03 12.90 -6.06
N ASP A 5 -10.22 13.34 -6.51
CA ASP A 5 -11.50 13.07 -5.83
C ASP A 5 -12.19 11.78 -6.29
N ASP A 6 -11.70 11.13 -7.37
CA ASP A 6 -12.24 9.85 -7.83
C ASP A 6 -11.64 8.69 -7.04
N THR A 7 -12.47 7.72 -6.64
CA THR A 7 -11.99 6.49 -5.98
C THR A 7 -11.04 5.75 -6.92
N PRO A 8 -9.75 5.61 -6.57
CA PRO A 8 -8.78 4.99 -7.46
C PRO A 8 -9.11 3.51 -7.66
N ILE A 9 -9.14 3.08 -8.92
CA ILE A 9 -9.25 1.66 -9.28
C ILE A 9 -7.82 1.13 -9.46
N PRO A 10 -7.40 0.08 -8.72
CA PRO A 10 -6.06 -0.48 -8.87
C PRO A 10 -5.85 -1.04 -10.27
N GLN A 11 -4.66 -0.79 -10.84
CA GLN A 11 -4.24 -1.23 -12.17
C GLN A 11 -2.97 -2.08 -12.06
N GLY A 12 -2.78 -2.98 -13.03
CA GLY A 12 -1.63 -3.88 -13.09
C GLY A 12 -1.88 -5.24 -12.42
N ASP A 13 -0.79 -5.96 -12.16
CA ASP A 13 -0.84 -7.29 -11.56
C ASP A 13 -0.97 -7.21 -10.03
N LEU A 14 -1.86 -8.02 -9.46
CA LEU A 14 -2.08 -8.08 -8.03
C LEU A 14 -0.88 -8.71 -7.32
N ALA A 15 -0.11 -7.91 -6.59
CA ALA A 15 1.03 -8.38 -5.80
C ALA A 15 0.66 -8.85 -4.39
N LEU A 16 -0.32 -8.20 -3.74
CA LEU A 16 -0.72 -8.50 -2.37
C LEU A 16 -2.20 -8.21 -2.16
N GLN A 17 -2.90 -9.12 -1.49
CA GLN A 17 -4.23 -8.90 -0.94
C GLN A 17 -4.25 -9.36 0.51
N THR A 18 -4.71 -8.50 1.41
CA THR A 18 -4.81 -8.80 2.85
C THR A 18 -6.06 -8.18 3.44
N VAL A 19 -6.44 -8.65 4.63
CA VAL A 19 -7.59 -8.16 5.38
C VAL A 19 -7.09 -7.25 6.50
N ALA A 20 -7.57 -6.00 6.51
CA ALA A 20 -7.34 -5.09 7.62
C ALA A 20 -8.19 -5.49 8.83
N MET A 21 -7.63 -5.37 10.02
CA MET A 21 -8.28 -5.75 11.27
C MET A 21 -8.49 -4.52 12.17
N PRO A 22 -9.39 -4.57 13.17
CA PRO A 22 -9.61 -3.45 14.09
C PRO A 22 -8.34 -2.94 14.78
N LYS A 23 -7.36 -3.82 15.02
CA LYS A 23 -6.06 -3.44 15.60
C LYS A 23 -5.18 -2.57 14.69
N ASP A 24 -5.49 -2.53 13.39
CA ASP A 24 -4.76 -1.78 12.38
C ASP A 24 -5.36 -0.37 12.18
N THR A 25 -6.40 -0.04 12.93
CA THR A 25 -7.04 1.28 12.93
C THR A 25 -6.23 2.31 13.73
N ASN A 26 -6.35 3.57 13.33
CA ASN A 26 -5.86 4.73 14.08
C ASN A 26 -6.90 5.19 15.12
N ALA A 27 -6.59 6.23 15.91
CA ALA A 27 -7.47 6.72 16.97
C ALA A 27 -8.84 7.25 16.48
N SER A 28 -8.98 7.56 15.19
CA SER A 28 -10.23 7.97 14.56
C SER A 28 -11.07 6.79 14.03
N GLY A 29 -10.52 5.57 14.05
CA GLY A 29 -11.20 4.35 13.57
C GLY A 29 -10.90 3.99 12.11
N ASP A 30 -10.22 4.84 11.35
CA ASP A 30 -9.77 4.51 9.99
C ASP A 30 -8.49 3.68 10.02
N ILE A 31 -8.18 2.96 8.96
CA ILE A 31 -6.89 2.24 8.87
C ILE A 31 -5.71 3.21 9.00
N PHE A 32 -4.74 2.82 9.83
CA PHE A 32 -3.53 3.61 10.05
C PHE A 32 -2.67 3.67 8.79
N GLY A 33 -2.27 4.88 8.40
CA GLY A 33 -1.45 5.09 7.20
C GLY A 33 -0.10 4.35 7.23
N GLY A 34 0.53 4.22 8.40
CA GLY A 34 1.77 3.45 8.52
C GLY A 34 1.58 1.94 8.31
N TRP A 35 0.41 1.40 8.61
CA TRP A 35 0.07 0.02 8.29
C TRP A 35 -0.09 -0.15 6.77
N LEU A 36 -0.81 0.77 6.11
CA LEU A 36 -0.94 0.77 4.64
C LEU A 36 0.43 0.84 3.95
N LEU A 37 1.31 1.74 4.41
CA LEU A 37 2.70 1.85 3.94
C LEU A 37 3.46 0.52 4.07
N SER A 38 3.33 -0.17 5.21
CA SER A 38 3.96 -1.47 5.41
C SER A 38 3.45 -2.53 4.43
N GLN A 39 2.14 -2.55 4.13
CA GLN A 39 1.59 -3.47 3.15
C GLN A 39 2.06 -3.17 1.73
N MET A 40 2.21 -1.88 1.38
CA MET A 40 2.75 -1.46 0.08
C MET A 40 4.22 -1.85 -0.08
N ASP A 41 5.04 -1.73 0.97
CA ASP A 41 6.44 -2.18 0.95
C ASP A 41 6.55 -3.70 0.77
N ILE A 42 5.70 -4.48 1.45
CA ILE A 42 5.63 -5.95 1.27
C ILE A 42 5.22 -6.29 -0.17
N ALA A 43 4.21 -5.62 -0.72
CA ALA A 43 3.79 -5.82 -2.10
C ALA A 43 4.92 -5.52 -3.10
N GLY A 44 5.64 -4.41 -2.91
CA GLY A 44 6.80 -4.05 -3.72
C GLY A 44 7.93 -5.09 -3.63
N MET A 45 8.19 -5.61 -2.43
CA MET A 45 9.17 -6.69 -2.23
C MET A 45 8.78 -7.97 -2.99
N ILE A 46 7.51 -8.37 -2.97
CA ILE A 46 7.02 -9.56 -3.70
C ILE A 46 7.33 -9.40 -5.19
N THR A 47 6.86 -8.31 -5.80
CA THR A 47 7.07 -8.04 -7.23
C THR A 47 8.57 -7.93 -7.59
N ALA A 48 9.35 -7.22 -6.78
CA ALA A 48 10.78 -7.05 -7.04
C ALA A 48 11.56 -8.38 -6.90
N SER A 49 11.19 -9.24 -5.95
CA SER A 49 11.82 -10.55 -5.75
C SER A 49 11.57 -11.49 -6.92
N GLU A 50 10.38 -11.45 -7.53
CA GLU A 50 10.05 -12.21 -8.73
C GLU A 50 10.91 -11.80 -9.93
N VAL A 51 11.06 -10.49 -10.14
CA VAL A 51 11.91 -9.93 -11.21
C VAL A 51 13.39 -10.28 -10.98
N ALA A 52 13.89 -10.09 -9.76
CA ALA A 52 15.29 -10.31 -9.42
C ALA A 52 15.67 -11.79 -9.27
N ARG A 53 14.68 -12.69 -9.12
CA ARG A 53 14.87 -14.12 -8.79
C ARG A 53 15.78 -14.32 -7.58
N GLY A 54 15.60 -13.49 -6.56
CA GLY A 54 16.50 -13.44 -5.42
C GLY A 54 16.08 -12.42 -4.37
N ARG A 55 16.98 -12.17 -3.41
CA ARG A 55 16.73 -11.24 -2.31
C ARG A 55 16.80 -9.79 -2.79
N VAL A 56 15.87 -8.98 -2.32
CA VAL A 56 15.79 -7.54 -2.56
C VAL A 56 15.71 -6.77 -1.24
N ALA A 57 16.03 -5.48 -1.27
CA ALA A 57 15.87 -4.57 -0.15
C ALA A 57 15.32 -3.23 -0.66
N THR A 58 14.35 -2.68 0.06
CA THR A 58 13.80 -1.35 -0.23
C THR A 58 14.84 -0.28 0.12
N VAL A 59 15.26 0.50 -0.86
CA VAL A 59 16.26 1.57 -0.68
C VAL A 59 15.61 2.89 -0.29
N ALA A 60 14.52 3.23 -0.97
CA ALA A 60 13.78 4.46 -0.74
C ALA A 60 12.34 4.33 -1.26
N VAL A 61 11.46 5.14 -0.70
CA VAL A 61 10.13 5.46 -1.23
C VAL A 61 10.14 6.96 -1.51
N ASP A 62 9.84 7.36 -2.75
CA ASP A 62 9.98 8.76 -3.19
C ASP A 62 8.80 9.63 -2.76
N GLY A 63 7.56 9.17 -2.97
CA GLY A 63 6.38 9.94 -2.59
C GLY A 63 5.11 9.09 -2.51
N MET A 64 4.24 9.44 -1.57
CA MET A 64 2.94 8.81 -1.39
C MET A 64 1.91 9.84 -0.92
N ALA A 65 0.69 9.72 -1.44
CA ALA A 65 -0.47 10.46 -0.98
C ALA A 65 -1.59 9.47 -0.60
N PHE A 66 -2.18 9.67 0.58
CA PHE A 66 -3.40 8.97 0.97
C PHE A 66 -4.60 9.77 0.45
N LEU A 67 -5.28 9.22 -0.57
CA LEU A 67 -6.35 9.92 -1.27
C LEU A 67 -7.69 9.83 -0.54
N THR A 68 -7.99 8.65 0.03
CA THR A 68 -9.25 8.39 0.72
C THR A 68 -9.02 7.52 1.97
N PRO A 69 -9.78 7.72 3.06
CA PRO A 69 -9.76 6.83 4.21
C PRO A 69 -10.17 5.41 3.85
N VAL A 70 -9.66 4.43 4.60
CA VAL A 70 -10.11 3.03 4.55
C VAL A 70 -10.85 2.75 5.84
N HIS A 71 -12.09 2.25 5.72
CA HIS A 71 -12.99 1.95 6.83
C HIS A 71 -13.17 0.43 7.02
#